data_AF-A0A9C9EQX4-F1
#
_entry.id   AF-A0A9C9EQX4-F1
#
_cell.length_a   1.000
_cell.length_b   1.000
_cell.length_c   1.000
_cell.angle_alpha   90.00
_cell.angle_beta   90.00
_cell.angle_gamma   90.00
#
_symmetry.space_group_name_H-M   'P 1'
#
loop_
_entity.id
_entity.type
_entity.pdbx_description
1 polymer ?
#
loop_
_entity_poly.entity_id
_entity_poly.type
_entity_poly.pdbx_seq_one_letter_code
_entity_poly.pdbx_strand_id
1 'polypeptide(L)'
;MKKRRRQSPDELPRRGTITKLTHVKRDPERVSVYIDNTYVGTIYVDRIRELKLNVGSKLTEEGVEKLYHQIKITEGQYIAMNKLSYRHRSVAEIEREL
;
A
#
# COMPACT_ATOMS: atom_id res chain seq x y z
N MET A 1 1.02 -16.22 15.23
CA MET A 1 0.72 -15.02 14.40
C MET A 1 0.32 -15.48 13.00
N LYS A 2 -0.94 -15.29 12.57
CA LYS A 2 -1.35 -15.61 11.18
C LYS A 2 -0.55 -14.72 10.22
N LYS A 3 0.37 -15.30 9.45
CA LYS A 3 1.01 -14.62 8.31
C LYS A 3 -0.13 -14.14 7.41
N ARG A 4 -0.33 -12.82 7.29
CA ARG A 4 -1.19 -12.28 6.22
C ARG A 4 -0.57 -12.77 4.92
N ARG A 5 -1.24 -13.69 4.21
CA ARG A 5 -0.85 -14.04 2.85
C ARG A 5 -0.75 -12.71 2.08
N ARG A 6 0.45 -12.37 1.61
CA ARG A 6 0.57 -11.36 0.55
C ARG A 6 -0.22 -11.95 -0.61
N GLN A 7 -1.30 -11.29 -1.01
CA GLN A 7 -2.03 -11.71 -2.20
C GLN A 7 -1.06 -11.64 -3.39
N SER A 8 -1.20 -12.60 -4.30
CA SER A 8 -0.43 -12.59 -5.54
C SER A 8 -0.79 -11.31 -6.33
N PRO A 9 0.17 -10.64 -7.00
CA PRO A 9 -0.13 -9.52 -7.89
C PRO A 9 -1.22 -9.84 -8.93
N ASP A 10 -1.34 -11.10 -9.34
CA ASP A 10 -2.31 -11.57 -10.34
C ASP A 10 -3.75 -11.67 -9.79
N GLU A 11 -3.95 -11.62 -8.47
CA GLU A 11 -5.27 -11.64 -7.82
C GLU A 11 -5.87 -10.24 -7.65
N LEU A 12 -5.16 -9.19 -8.07
CA LEU A 12 -5.61 -7.82 -7.90
C LEU A 12 -6.63 -7.43 -8.97
N PRO A 13 -7.69 -6.70 -8.59
CA PRO A 13 -8.70 -6.26 -9.54
C PRO A 13 -8.08 -5.28 -10.54
N ARG A 14 -8.27 -5.51 -11.85
CA ARG A 14 -7.83 -4.56 -12.89
C ARG A 14 -8.66 -3.29 -12.95
N ARG A 15 -9.82 -3.24 -12.29
CA ARG A 15 -10.72 -2.09 -12.18
C ARG A 15 -11.66 -2.37 -11.02
N GLY A 16 -12.32 -1.35 -10.48
CA GLY A 16 -13.31 -1.58 -9.45
C GLY A 16 -13.69 -0.33 -8.68
N THR A 17 -14.43 -0.51 -7.60
CA THR A 17 -14.84 0.60 -6.73
C THR A 17 -14.12 0.49 -5.39
N ILE A 18 -13.59 1.60 -4.89
CA ILE A 18 -13.08 1.65 -3.52
C ILE A 18 -14.27 1.45 -2.58
N THR A 19 -14.30 0.31 -1.91
CA THR A 19 -15.40 -0.08 -1.01
C THR A 19 -15.11 0.28 0.43
N LYS A 20 -13.83 0.38 0.80
CA LYS A 20 -13.43 0.69 2.16
C LYS A 20 -12.02 1.29 2.20
N LEU A 21 -11.89 2.32 3.03
CA LEU A 21 -10.63 2.90 3.47
C LEU A 21 -10.62 2.83 4.99
N THR A 22 -9.55 2.33 5.60
CA THR A 22 -9.47 2.20 7.06
C THR A 22 -8.06 2.45 7.56
N HIS A 23 -7.92 3.35 8.54
CA HIS A 23 -6.63 3.60 9.17
C HIS A 23 -6.06 2.34 9.81
N VAL A 24 -4.75 2.14 9.67
CA VAL A 24 -4.06 1.03 10.31
C VAL A 24 -3.93 1.32 11.80
N LYS A 25 -4.38 0.38 12.65
CA LYS A 25 -4.49 0.59 14.11
C LYS A 25 -3.20 1.08 14.79
N ARG A 26 -2.03 0.61 14.34
CA ARG A 26 -0.73 0.95 14.95
C ARG A 26 -0.03 2.12 14.24
N ASP A 27 -0.60 2.60 13.14
CA ASP A 27 0.01 3.62 12.29
C ASP A 27 -1.12 4.38 11.56
N PRO A 28 -1.66 5.44 12.19
CA PRO A 28 -2.79 6.17 11.63
C PRO A 28 -2.43 6.95 10.36
N GLU A 29 -1.15 7.13 10.05
CA GLU A 29 -0.69 7.76 8.81
C GLU A 29 -0.84 6.83 7.59
N ARG A 30 -1.17 5.55 7.83
CA ARG A 30 -1.43 4.56 6.78
C ARG A 30 -2.87 4.10 6.76
N VAL A 31 -3.36 3.85 5.56
CA VAL A 31 -4.74 3.43 5.27
C VAL A 31 -4.71 2.13 4.49
N SER A 32 -5.46 1.14 4.97
CA SER A 32 -5.78 -0.08 4.24
C SER A 32 -6.86 0.22 3.20
N VAL A 33 -6.59 -0.16 1.95
CA VAL A 33 -7.46 0.09 0.79
C VAL A 33 -8.14 -1.20 0.36
N TYR A 34 -9.44 -1.12 0.11
CA TYR A 34 -10.24 -2.22 -0.39
C TYR A 34 -10.95 -1.82 -1.69
N ILE A 35 -10.81 -2.65 -2.72
CA ILE A 35 -11.51 -2.52 -4.00
C ILE A 35 -12.47 -3.70 -4.12
N ASP A 36 -13.75 -3.44 -4.38
CA ASP A 36 -14.79 -4.46 -4.51
C ASP A 36 -14.78 -5.48 -3.35
N ASN A 37 -14.70 -4.97 -2.12
CA ASN A 37 -14.59 -5.71 -0.86
C ASN A 37 -13.32 -6.57 -0.69
N THR A 38 -12.37 -6.48 -1.62
CA THR A 38 -11.08 -7.17 -1.57
C THR A 38 -10.00 -6.25 -1.05
N TYR A 39 -9.24 -6.68 -0.04
CA TYR A 39 -8.09 -5.93 0.45
C TYR A 39 -7.00 -5.90 -0.63
N VAL A 40 -6.55 -4.71 -1.01
CA VAL A 40 -5.54 -4.53 -2.07
C VAL A 40 -4.17 -4.21 -1.48
N GLY A 41 -4.13 -3.38 -0.44
CA GLY A 41 -2.85 -2.97 0.14
C GLY A 41 -2.99 -1.85 1.14
N THR A 42 -1.85 -1.30 1.53
CA THR A 42 -1.77 -0.18 2.47
C THR A 42 -0.95 0.95 1.85
N ILE A 43 -1.45 2.17 2.00
CA ILE A 43 -0.86 3.39 1.42
C ILE A 43 -0.93 4.53 2.45
N TYR A 44 -0.04 5.53 2.36
CA TYR A 44 -0.10 6.70 3.23
C TYR A 44 -1.36 7.55 2.97
N VAL A 45 -1.91 8.14 4.03
CA VAL A 45 -3.09 9.02 4.00
C VAL A 45 -2.92 10.16 3.00
N ASP A 46 -1.74 10.78 2.92
CA ASP A 46 -1.53 11.91 2.02
C ASP A 46 -1.62 11.52 0.55
N ARG A 47 -1.24 10.29 0.19
CA ARG A 47 -1.39 9.79 -1.18
C ARG A 47 -2.84 9.53 -1.55
N ILE A 48 -3.66 9.10 -0.59
CA ILE A 48 -5.12 9.01 -0.79
C ILE A 48 -5.70 10.38 -1.13
N ARG A 49 -5.26 11.44 -0.43
CA ARG A 49 -5.69 12.82 -0.67
C ARG A 49 -5.23 13.35 -2.03
N GLU A 50 -3.96 13.15 -2.37
CA GLU A 50 -3.39 13.55 -3.67
C GLU A 50 -4.11 12.89 -4.85
N LEU A 51 -4.39 11.60 -4.74
CA LEU A 51 -5.12 10.83 -5.75
C LEU A 51 -6.65 11.05 -5.69
N LYS A 52 -7.14 11.89 -4.76
CA LYS A 52 -8.56 12.18 -4.52
C LYS A 52 -9.41 10.91 -4.39
N LEU A 53 -8.86 9.88 -3.74
CA LEU A 53 -9.51 8.59 -3.57
C LEU A 53 -10.45 8.63 -2.38
N ASN A 54 -11.70 8.24 -2.59
CA ASN A 54 -12.73 8.15 -1.56
C ASN A 54 -13.45 6.81 -1.66
N VAL A 55 -14.16 6.43 -0.59
CA VAL A 55 -15.11 5.31 -0.68
C VAL A 55 -16.17 5.67 -1.71
N GLY A 56 -16.45 4.76 -2.65
CA GLY A 56 -17.30 4.97 -3.81
C GLY A 56 -16.57 5.42 -5.08
N SER A 57 -15.27 5.75 -5.02
CA SER A 57 -14.48 6.08 -6.21
C SER A 57 -14.36 4.88 -7.14
N LYS A 58 -14.74 5.06 -8.40
CA LYS A 58 -14.51 4.08 -9.47
C LYS A 58 -13.11 4.26 -10.03
N LEU A 59 -12.37 3.16 -10.11
CA LEU A 59 -11.02 3.10 -10.65
C LEU A 59 -11.03 2.41 -12.00
N THR A 60 -10.44 3.09 -12.99
CA THR A 60 -10.04 2.50 -14.27
C THR A 60 -8.81 1.62 -14.08
N GLU A 61 -8.40 0.90 -15.13
CA GLU A 61 -7.19 0.08 -15.11
C GLU A 61 -5.93 0.88 -14.81
N GLU A 62 -5.75 2.02 -15.48
CA GLU A 62 -4.68 2.96 -15.16
C GLU A 62 -4.75 3.48 -13.72
N GLY A 63 -5.97 3.68 -13.20
CA GLY A 63 -6.19 4.14 -11.83
C GLY A 63 -5.76 3.09 -10.79
N VAL A 64 -6.10 1.83 -11.03
CA VAL A 64 -5.66 0.73 -10.15
C VAL A 64 -4.16 0.52 -10.27
N GLU A 65 -3.58 0.61 -11.46
CA GLU A 65 -2.15 0.47 -11.67
C GLU A 65 -1.35 1.54 -10.91
N LYS A 66 -1.76 2.81 -11.01
CA LYS A 66 -1.17 3.92 -10.24
C LYS A 66 -1.27 3.70 -8.74
N LEU A 67 -2.44 3.29 -8.26
CA LEU A 67 -2.65 2.98 -6.85
C LEU A 67 -1.72 1.84 -6.40
N TYR A 68 -1.60 0.78 -7.20
CA TYR A 68 -0.76 -0.36 -6.88
C TYR A 68 0.73 0.00 -6.86
N HIS A 69 1.18 0.81 -7.81
CA HIS A 69 2.54 1.36 -7.80
C HIS A 69 2.82 2.14 -6.51
N GLN A 70 1.89 2.97 -6.08
CA GLN A 70 2.05 3.74 -4.84
C GLN A 70 2.01 2.87 -3.57
N ILE A 71 1.23 1.78 -3.57
CA ILE A 71 1.24 0.77 -2.50
C ILE A 71 2.62 0.12 -2.41
N LYS A 72 3.21 -0.31 -3.54
CA LYS A 72 4.56 -0.90 -3.57
C LYS A 72 5.62 0.05 -3.01
N ILE A 73 5.59 1.31 -3.43
CA ILE A 73 6.49 2.35 -2.89
C ILE A 73 6.31 2.47 -1.37
N THR A 74 5.05 2.53 -0.90
CA THR A 74 4.75 2.65 0.53
C THR A 74 5.28 1.47 1.34
N GLU A 75 5.11 0.24 0.84
CA GLU A 75 5.65 -0.95 1.49
C GLU A 75 7.18 -0.94 1.52
N GLY A 76 7.84 -0.58 0.40
CA GLY A 76 9.30 -0.46 0.33
C GLY A 76 9.85 0.58 1.30
N GLN A 77 9.25 1.77 1.35
CA GLN A 77 9.60 2.83 2.29
C GLN A 77 9.44 2.36 3.74
N TYR A 78 8.33 1.70 4.08
CA TYR A 78 8.10 1.19 5.42
C TYR A 78 9.14 0.13 5.81
N ILE A 79 9.47 -0.80 4.91
CA ILE A 79 10.51 -1.81 5.16
C ILE A 79 11.88 -1.14 5.37
N ALA A 80 12.24 -0.19 4.50
CA ALA A 80 13.49 0.56 4.58
C ALA A 80 13.60 1.33 5.91
N MET A 81 12.55 2.06 6.31
CA MET A 81 12.55 2.82 7.55
C MET A 81 12.68 1.92 8.78
N ASN A 82 11.96 0.79 8.82
CA ASN A 82 12.12 -0.18 9.90
C ASN A 82 13.54 -0.75 9.94
N LYS A 83 14.18 -0.98 8.79
CA LYS A 83 15.56 -1.48 8.74
C LYS A 83 16.56 -0.46 9.28
N LEU A 84 16.39 0.81 8.92
CA LEU A 84 17.20 1.93 9.40
C LEU A 84 17.01 2.20 10.89
N SER A 85 15.82 1.92 11.45
CA SER A 85 15.57 2.16 12.88
C SER A 85 16.28 1.19 13.82
N TYR A 86 16.76 0.03 13.34
CA TYR A 86 17.46 -0.94 14.19
C TYR A 86 18.94 -0.61 14.40
N ARG A 87 19.63 -0.16 13.35
CA ARG A 87 21.05 0.21 13.35
C ARG A 87 21.38 1.02 12.09
N HIS A 88 22.52 1.70 12.10
CA HIS A 88 23.06 2.31 10.90
C HIS A 88 23.28 1.24 9.80
N ARG A 89 22.91 1.59 8.56
CA ARG A 89 23.04 0.76 7.37
C ARG A 89 23.73 1.57 6.28
N SER A 90 24.53 0.92 5.45
CA SER A 90 25.04 1.56 4.23
C SER A 90 23.97 1.58 3.13
N VAL A 91 24.16 2.43 2.13
CA VAL A 91 23.27 2.49 0.94
C VAL A 91 23.23 1.12 0.24
N ALA A 92 24.39 0.50 0.02
CA ALA A 92 24.49 -0.82 -0.63
C ALA A 92 23.78 -1.94 0.14
N GLU A 93 23.76 -1.88 1.48
CA GLU A 93 22.98 -2.83 2.30
C GLU A 93 21.48 -2.65 2.08
N ILE A 94 20.99 -1.41 1.98
CA ILE A 94 19.58 -1.11 1.74
C ILE A 94 19.17 -1.52 0.31
N GLU A 95 19.98 -1.22 -0.69
CA GLU A 95 19.73 -1.58 -2.10
C GLU A 95 19.67 -3.10 -2.33
N ARG A 96 20.44 -3.89 -1.58
CA ARG A 96 20.41 -5.35 -1.70
C ARG A 96 19.16 -5.99 -1.08
N GLU A 97 18.54 -5.31 -0.12
CA GLU A 97 17.47 -5.88 0.72
C GLU A 97 16.05 -5.43 0.32
N LEU A 98 15.93 -4.53 -0.66
CA LEU A 98 14.67 -3.98 -1.20
C LEU A 98 14.40 -4.47 -2.62
#